data_AF-A0AAW4Z084-F1
#
_entry.id   AF-A0AAW4Z084-F1
#
_cell.length_a   1.000
_cell.length_b   1.000
_cell.length_c   1.000
_cell.angle_alpha   90.00
_cell.angle_beta   90.00
_cell.angle_gamma   90.00
#
_symmetry.space_group_name_H-M   'P 1'
#
loop_
_entity.id
_entity.type
_entity.pdbx_description
1 polymer ?
#
loop_
_entity_poly.entity_id
_entity_poly.type
_entity_poly.pdbx_seq_one_letter_code
_entity_poly.pdbx_strand_id
1 'polypeptide(L)'
;MREIIADQNLVFIANNISYSVDCSALLADAVVYVGVKNGVMWAEKSPFTGKITNYDFSEAERLFAEADALHVEATREPTEEELLEQWRLSCKVSPFQAEEALANFGMLEAVEQWLATDATDTERRAWARAQEWRYTSPTISAACDALGISAEQKDQLFKHAETIEA
;
A
#
# COMPACT_ATOMS: atom_id res chain seq x y z
N MET A 1 -1.95 -2.47 -28.66
CA MET A 1 -2.01 -3.91 -29.05
C MET A 1 -2.11 -4.67 -27.75
N ARG A 2 -2.94 -5.72 -27.68
CA ARG A 2 -3.00 -6.60 -26.51
C ARG A 2 -2.41 -7.94 -26.89
N GLU A 3 -1.74 -8.60 -25.96
CA GLU A 3 -1.18 -9.92 -26.21
C GLU A 3 -1.04 -10.74 -24.93
N ILE A 4 -0.97 -12.06 -25.09
CA ILE A 4 -0.71 -13.03 -24.02
C ILE A 4 0.53 -13.80 -24.43
N ILE A 5 1.48 -13.90 -23.52
CA ILE A 5 2.67 -14.75 -23.62
C ILE A 5 2.48 -15.85 -22.57
N ALA A 6 1.85 -16.95 -22.98
CA ALA A 6 1.29 -17.94 -22.08
C ALA A 6 2.36 -18.73 -21.33
N ASP A 7 3.51 -18.99 -21.96
CA ASP A 7 4.65 -19.68 -21.35
C ASP A 7 5.37 -18.83 -20.27
N GLN A 8 5.10 -17.52 -20.24
CA GLN A 8 5.58 -16.60 -19.22
C GLN A 8 4.49 -16.17 -18.24
N ASN A 9 3.25 -16.65 -18.40
CA ASN A 9 2.09 -16.18 -17.64
C ASN A 9 1.89 -14.66 -17.71
N LEU A 10 2.20 -14.03 -18.85
CA LEU A 10 2.09 -12.58 -19.01
C LEU A 10 0.93 -12.20 -19.93
N VAL A 11 0.10 -11.28 -19.46
CA VAL A 11 -0.98 -10.67 -20.25
C VAL A 11 -0.70 -9.18 -20.39
N PHE A 12 -0.48 -8.73 -21.60
CA PHE A 12 -0.27 -7.34 -21.98
C PHE A 12 -1.60 -6.70 -22.39
N ILE A 13 -2.05 -5.71 -21.62
CA ILE A 13 -3.28 -4.95 -21.91
C ILE A 13 -2.98 -3.68 -22.73
N ALA A 14 -1.74 -3.22 -22.70
CA ALA A 14 -1.21 -2.15 -23.56
C ALA A 14 0.31 -2.31 -23.73
N ASN A 15 0.91 -1.46 -24.57
CA ASN A 15 2.35 -1.48 -24.76
C ASN A 15 3.06 -1.23 -23.43
N ASN A 16 3.94 -2.16 -23.02
CA ASN A 16 4.68 -2.14 -21.75
C ASN A 16 3.82 -2.19 -20.48
N ILE A 17 2.53 -2.54 -20.58
CA ILE A 17 1.67 -2.76 -19.41
C ILE A 17 1.23 -4.21 -19.43
N SER A 18 1.83 -5.01 -18.54
CA SER A 18 1.56 -6.43 -18.40
C SER A 18 1.28 -6.82 -16.97
N TYR A 19 0.46 -7.86 -16.81
CA TYR A 19 0.15 -8.48 -15.53
C TYR A 19 0.47 -9.96 -15.58
N SER A 20 0.92 -10.49 -14.44
CA SER A 20 1.11 -11.93 -14.27
C SER A 20 -0.24 -12.58 -14.03
N VAL A 21 -0.68 -13.45 -14.93
CA VAL A 21 -1.97 -14.17 -14.86
C VAL A 21 -1.73 -15.63 -15.23
N ASP A 22 -2.38 -16.56 -14.52
CA ASP A 22 -2.24 -18.00 -14.80
C ASP A 22 -2.78 -18.35 -16.20
N CYS A 23 -1.86 -18.66 -17.12
CA CYS A 23 -2.16 -19.01 -18.50
C CYS A 23 -2.15 -20.53 -18.75
N SER A 24 -2.14 -21.35 -17.68
CA SER A 24 -2.03 -22.82 -17.77
C SER A 24 -3.09 -23.46 -18.66
N ALA A 25 -4.30 -22.90 -18.72
CA ALA A 25 -5.38 -23.38 -19.59
C ALA A 25 -5.06 -23.21 -21.08
N LEU A 26 -4.41 -22.11 -21.49
CA LEU A 26 -3.93 -21.92 -22.87
C LEU A 26 -2.79 -22.89 -23.20
N LEU A 27 -1.85 -23.06 -22.25
CA LEU A 27 -0.74 -24.00 -22.41
C LEU A 27 -1.20 -25.45 -22.55
N ALA A 28 -2.28 -25.85 -21.88
CA ALA A 28 -2.87 -27.18 -22.01
C ALA A 28 -3.37 -27.48 -23.44
N ASP A 29 -3.71 -26.44 -24.20
CA ASP A 29 -4.06 -26.54 -25.63
C ASP A 29 -2.88 -26.20 -26.57
N ALA A 30 -1.66 -26.21 -26.01
CA ALA A 30 -0.41 -25.87 -26.68
C ALA A 30 -0.36 -24.43 -27.23
N VAL A 31 -1.25 -23.52 -26.80
CA VAL A 31 -1.21 -22.11 -27.16
C VAL A 31 -0.13 -21.41 -26.32
N VAL A 32 0.86 -20.84 -27.00
CA VAL A 32 1.97 -20.11 -26.36
C VAL A 32 1.84 -18.60 -26.49
N TYR A 33 1.09 -18.13 -27.49
CA TYR A 33 0.87 -16.72 -27.72
C TYR A 33 -0.54 -16.44 -28.21
N VAL A 34 -1.14 -15.35 -27.73
CA VAL A 34 -2.38 -14.79 -28.28
C VAL A 34 -2.15 -13.31 -28.56
N GLY A 35 -2.48 -12.84 -29.76
CA GLY A 35 -2.36 -11.43 -30.12
C GLY A 35 -3.71 -10.82 -30.50
N VAL A 36 -3.90 -9.55 -30.16
CA VAL A 36 -5.06 -8.73 -30.57
C VAL A 36 -4.57 -7.45 -31.22
N LYS A 37 -4.88 -7.29 -32.51
CA LYS A 37 -4.53 -6.10 -33.28
C LYS A 37 -5.69 -5.69 -34.17
N ASN A 38 -6.09 -4.42 -34.09
CA ASN A 38 -7.21 -3.86 -34.85
C ASN A 38 -8.51 -4.68 -34.71
N GLY A 39 -8.79 -5.18 -33.51
CA GLY A 39 -9.98 -6.01 -33.23
C GLY A 39 -9.89 -7.46 -33.70
N VAL A 40 -8.81 -7.87 -34.35
CA VAL A 40 -8.60 -9.26 -34.78
C VAL A 40 -7.74 -9.98 -33.75
N MET A 41 -8.25 -11.10 -33.23
CA MET A 41 -7.52 -12.00 -32.34
C MET A 41 -6.95 -13.19 -33.12
N TRP A 42 -5.74 -13.61 -32.76
CA TRP A 42 -5.13 -14.85 -33.27
C TRP A 42 -4.36 -15.56 -32.16
N ALA A 43 -4.29 -16.89 -32.24
CA ALA A 43 -3.46 -17.73 -31.39
C ALA A 43 -2.28 -18.29 -32.18
N GLU A 44 -1.18 -18.58 -31.49
CA GLU A 44 -0.02 -19.29 -31.99
C GLU A 44 0.29 -20.46 -31.04
N LYS A 45 0.45 -21.67 -31.60
CA LYS A 45 0.73 -22.88 -30.83
C LYS A 45 2.22 -23.24 -30.86
N SER A 46 2.66 -24.11 -29.95
CA SER A 46 3.99 -24.74 -29.99
C SER A 46 3.90 -26.22 -30.39
N PRO A 47 4.62 -26.67 -31.42
CA PRO A 47 5.48 -25.88 -32.32
C PRO A 47 4.66 -24.90 -33.19
N PHE A 48 5.29 -23.83 -33.69
CA PHE A 48 4.61 -22.80 -34.47
C PHE A 48 4.02 -23.36 -35.77
N THR A 49 2.70 -23.30 -35.88
CA THR A 49 1.93 -23.73 -37.06
C THR A 49 1.35 -22.57 -37.87
N GLY A 50 1.73 -21.33 -37.57
CA GLY A 50 1.09 -20.13 -38.12
C GLY A 50 0.03 -19.53 -37.19
N LYS A 51 -0.55 -18.41 -37.64
CA LYS A 51 -1.62 -17.70 -36.91
C LYS A 51 -2.95 -18.42 -37.08
N ILE A 52 -3.60 -18.72 -35.96
CA ILE A 52 -4.91 -19.37 -35.91
C ILE A 52 -5.95 -18.33 -35.53
N THR A 53 -6.88 -18.01 -36.43
CA THR A 53 -7.96 -17.04 -36.17
C THR A 53 -9.32 -17.68 -35.91
N ASN A 54 -9.46 -18.98 -36.17
CA ASN A 54 -10.64 -19.77 -35.84
C ASN A 54 -10.35 -20.64 -34.60
N TYR A 55 -10.20 -19.97 -33.46
CA TYR A 55 -9.88 -20.57 -32.17
C TYR A 55 -10.95 -20.16 -31.16
N ASP A 56 -11.20 -20.98 -30.14
CA ASP A 56 -12.04 -20.59 -29.01
C ASP A 56 -11.24 -19.65 -28.09
N PHE A 57 -11.48 -18.35 -28.24
CA PHE A 57 -10.77 -17.33 -27.48
C PHE A 57 -11.38 -17.03 -26.11
N SER A 58 -12.38 -17.81 -25.66
CA SER A 58 -13.05 -17.56 -24.37
C SER A 58 -12.06 -17.47 -23.20
N GLU A 59 -11.04 -18.32 -23.19
CA GLU A 59 -10.00 -18.29 -22.15
C GLU A 59 -9.09 -17.06 -22.29
N ALA A 60 -8.70 -16.69 -23.51
CA ALA A 60 -7.91 -15.48 -23.73
C ALA A 60 -8.67 -14.22 -23.30
N GLU A 61 -9.98 -14.14 -23.58
CA GLU A 61 -10.84 -13.04 -23.13
C GLU A 61 -10.95 -12.98 -21.61
N ARG A 62 -11.08 -14.14 -20.94
CA ARG A 62 -11.05 -14.23 -19.48
C ARG A 62 -9.75 -13.68 -18.91
N LEU A 63 -8.60 -14.10 -19.46
CA LEU A 63 -7.27 -13.64 -19.04
C LEU A 63 -7.06 -12.15 -19.27
N PHE A 64 -7.53 -11.62 -20.40
CA PHE A 64 -7.53 -10.19 -20.68
C PHE A 64 -8.38 -9.40 -19.69
N ALA A 65 -9.59 -9.88 -19.36
CA ALA A 65 -10.45 -9.25 -18.37
C ALA A 65 -9.84 -9.27 -16.95
N GLU A 66 -9.18 -10.37 -16.58
CA GLU A 66 -8.45 -10.48 -15.32
C GLU A 66 -7.29 -9.47 -15.24
N ALA A 67 -6.49 -9.37 -16.30
CA ALA A 67 -5.42 -8.38 -16.37
C ALA A 67 -5.94 -6.93 -16.36
N ASP A 68 -7.08 -6.65 -17.01
CA ASP A 68 -7.73 -5.34 -16.93
C ASP A 68 -8.18 -5.02 -15.50
N ALA A 69 -8.76 -5.99 -14.78
CA ALA A 69 -9.15 -5.82 -13.38
C ALA A 69 -7.94 -5.54 -12.48
N LEU A 70 -6.83 -6.28 -12.68
CA LEU A 70 -5.57 -6.02 -11.98
C LEU A 70 -5.00 -4.63 -12.29
N HIS A 71 -5.16 -4.14 -13.52
CA HIS A 71 -4.77 -2.78 -13.87
C HIS A 71 -5.59 -1.72 -13.18
N VAL A 72 -6.91 -1.88 -13.15
CA VAL A 72 -7.81 -0.98 -12.43
C VAL A 72 -7.41 -0.92 -10.96
N GLU A 73 -7.16 -2.07 -10.33
CA GLU A 73 -6.71 -2.11 -8.93
C GLU A 73 -5.34 -1.45 -8.74
N ALA A 74 -4.38 -1.71 -9.63
CA ALA A 74 -3.03 -1.14 -9.52
C ALA A 74 -2.98 0.38 -9.77
N THR A 75 -3.97 0.93 -10.47
CA THR A 75 -4.02 2.35 -10.84
C THR A 75 -5.12 3.12 -10.13
N ARG A 76 -5.90 2.45 -9.26
CA ARG A 76 -6.90 3.15 -8.47
C ARG A 76 -6.23 4.17 -7.56
N GLU A 77 -6.91 5.29 -7.36
CA GLU A 77 -6.49 6.25 -6.36
C GLU A 77 -6.60 5.61 -4.96
N PRO A 78 -5.60 5.79 -4.08
CA PRO A 78 -5.70 5.33 -2.70
C PRO A 78 -6.90 5.98 -2.01
N THR A 79 -7.57 5.23 -1.14
CA THR A 79 -8.66 5.79 -0.33
C THR A 79 -8.11 6.74 0.72
N GLU A 80 -8.96 7.62 1.28
CA GLU A 80 -8.56 8.50 2.39
C GLU A 80 -8.05 7.71 3.60
N GLU A 81 -8.62 6.54 3.87
CA GLU A 81 -8.21 5.64 4.94
C GLU A 81 -6.80 5.07 4.70
N GLU A 82 -6.51 4.65 3.46
CA GLU A 82 -5.18 4.16 3.07
C GLU A 82 -4.12 5.27 3.16
N LEU A 83 -4.47 6.49 2.72
CA LEU A 83 -3.59 7.65 2.84
C LEU A 83 -3.31 8.00 4.30
N LEU A 84 -4.34 7.96 5.15
CA LEU A 84 -4.21 8.21 6.58
C LEU A 84 -3.29 7.17 7.24
N GLU A 85 -3.44 5.89 6.91
CA GLU A 85 -2.59 4.83 7.44
C GLU A 85 -1.15 4.96 6.94
N GLN A 86 -0.94 5.27 5.66
CA GLN A 86 0.41 5.55 5.12
C GLN A 86 1.07 6.74 5.82
N TRP A 87 0.30 7.80 6.11
CA TRP A 87 0.78 8.92 6.90
C TRP A 87 1.15 8.46 8.32
N ARG A 88 0.29 7.71 9.03
CA ARG A 88 0.61 7.18 10.37
C ARG A 88 1.88 6.32 10.39
N LEU A 89 2.14 5.54 9.34
CA LEU A 89 3.36 4.72 9.26
C LEU A 89 4.64 5.54 9.03
N SER A 90 4.53 6.69 8.37
CA SER A 90 5.67 7.54 8.00
C SER A 90 5.88 8.75 8.91
N CYS A 91 4.83 9.19 9.61
CA CYS A 91 4.81 10.39 10.43
C CYS A 91 5.76 10.27 11.62
N LYS A 92 6.60 11.31 11.75
CA LYS A 92 7.55 11.43 12.84
C LYS A 92 7.81 12.90 13.15
N VAL A 93 7.97 13.21 14.43
CA VAL A 93 8.21 14.57 14.92
C VAL A 93 9.40 14.60 15.85
N SER A 94 10.04 15.76 15.99
CA SER A 94 11.10 15.94 16.98
C SER A 94 10.54 15.98 18.41
N PRO A 95 11.37 15.76 19.45
CA PRO A 95 10.96 15.92 20.84
C PRO A 95 10.35 17.29 21.13
N PHE A 96 10.97 18.36 20.62
CA PHE A 96 10.45 19.72 20.80
C PHE A 96 9.06 19.91 20.20
N GLN A 97 8.84 19.44 18.96
CA GLN A 97 7.53 19.51 18.31
C GLN A 97 6.46 18.72 19.08
N ALA A 98 6.82 17.54 19.60
CA ALA A 98 5.90 16.74 20.41
C ALA A 98 5.54 17.43 21.73
N GLU A 99 6.53 17.95 22.46
CA GLU A 99 6.33 18.66 23.74
C GLU A 99 5.49 19.93 23.54
N GLU A 100 5.79 20.73 22.53
CA GLU A 100 5.05 21.95 22.22
C GLU A 100 3.62 21.65 21.74
N ALA A 101 3.41 20.57 20.98
CA ALA A 101 2.06 20.14 20.63
C ALA A 101 1.27 19.69 21.86
N LEU A 102 1.87 18.92 22.76
CA LEU A 102 1.25 18.52 24.03
C LEU A 102 0.92 19.74 24.90
N ALA A 103 1.80 20.75 24.94
CA ALA A 103 1.55 22.00 25.66
C ALA A 103 0.36 22.77 25.07
N ASN A 104 0.30 22.90 23.74
CA ASN A 104 -0.79 23.58 23.03
C ASN A 104 -2.16 22.89 23.23
N PHE A 105 -2.16 21.56 23.40
CA PHE A 105 -3.38 20.79 23.70
C PHE A 105 -3.67 20.66 25.20
N GLY A 106 -2.84 21.26 26.07
CA GLY A 106 -3.01 21.20 27.53
C GLY A 106 -2.79 19.79 28.11
N MET A 107 -2.05 18.93 27.40
CA MET A 107 -1.80 17.53 27.78
C MET A 107 -0.41 17.29 28.36
N LEU A 108 0.50 18.27 28.27
CA LEU A 108 1.90 18.11 28.70
C LEU A 108 2.02 17.70 30.16
N GLU A 109 1.30 18.37 31.07
CA GLU A 109 1.34 18.06 32.51
C GLU A 109 0.84 16.63 32.80
N ALA A 110 -0.17 16.16 32.08
CA ALA A 110 -0.68 14.80 32.24
C ALA A 110 0.34 13.74 31.78
N VAL A 111 1.06 14.01 30.69
CA VAL A 111 2.16 13.14 30.22
C VAL A 111 3.32 13.13 31.21
N GLU A 112 3.72 14.29 31.73
CA GLU A 112 4.78 14.38 32.75
C GLU A 112 4.41 13.63 34.03
N GLN A 113 3.15 13.76 34.47
CA GLN A 113 2.64 13.01 35.61
C GLN A 113 2.70 11.50 35.34
N TRP A 114 2.21 11.04 34.20
CA TRP A 114 2.28 9.63 33.81
C TRP A 114 3.72 9.11 33.78
N LEU A 115 4.67 9.87 33.24
CA LEU A 115 6.09 9.50 33.23
C LEU A 115 6.65 9.33 34.64
N ALA A 116 6.20 10.15 35.59
CA ALA A 116 6.64 10.11 36.98
C ALA A 116 6.04 8.95 37.78
N THR A 117 4.78 8.58 37.53
CA THR A 117 4.03 7.63 38.36
C THR A 117 3.92 6.24 37.75
N ASP A 118 3.49 6.14 36.50
CA ASP A 118 2.95 4.90 35.93
C ASP A 118 3.77 4.35 34.77
N ALA A 119 4.59 5.19 34.12
CA ALA A 119 5.49 4.73 33.08
C ALA A 119 6.51 3.72 33.62
N THR A 120 6.92 2.80 32.75
CA THR A 120 8.04 1.90 32.98
C THR A 120 9.38 2.64 32.86
N ASP A 121 10.44 2.06 33.40
CA ASP A 121 11.79 2.63 33.25
C ASP A 121 12.24 2.72 31.79
N THR A 122 11.74 1.81 30.93
CA THR A 122 12.04 1.83 29.50
C THR A 122 11.34 2.99 28.81
N GLU A 123 10.06 3.23 29.12
CA GLU A 123 9.30 4.38 28.58
C GLU A 123 9.91 5.70 29.03
N ARG A 124 10.27 5.84 30.31
CA ARG A 124 10.99 7.03 30.81
C ARG A 124 12.30 7.28 30.05
N ARG A 125 13.11 6.23 29.84
CA ARG A 125 14.37 6.36 29.10
C ARG A 125 14.16 6.68 27.63
N ALA A 126 13.13 6.09 27.00
CA ALA A 126 12.75 6.42 25.64
C ALA A 126 12.34 7.88 25.56
N TRP A 127 11.47 8.33 26.49
CA TRP A 127 10.99 9.71 26.57
C TRP A 127 12.16 10.71 26.61
N ALA A 128 13.10 10.48 27.50
CA ALA A 128 14.22 11.39 27.72
C ALA A 128 15.31 11.36 26.62
N ARG A 129 15.33 10.35 25.75
CA ARG A 129 16.47 10.13 24.82
C ARG A 129 16.10 10.00 23.35
N ALA A 130 14.83 9.79 23.03
CA ALA A 130 14.38 9.72 21.65
C ALA A 130 14.79 10.99 20.90
N GLN A 131 15.33 10.82 19.70
CA GLN A 131 15.66 11.94 18.80
C GLN A 131 14.50 12.25 17.85
N GLU A 132 13.59 11.29 17.68
CA GLU A 132 12.37 11.39 16.89
C GLU A 132 11.28 10.54 17.54
N TRP A 133 10.06 11.04 17.49
CA TRP A 133 8.85 10.35 17.90
C TRP A 133 8.06 9.93 16.68
N ARG A 134 7.98 8.61 16.45
CA ARG A 134 7.14 8.03 15.41
C ARG A 134 5.73 7.85 15.94
N TYR A 135 4.73 8.07 15.09
CA TYR A 135 3.32 7.83 15.44
C TYR A 135 3.12 6.38 15.93
N THR A 136 3.82 5.42 15.32
CA THR A 136 3.79 3.98 15.67
C THR A 136 4.69 3.60 16.84
N SER A 137 5.30 4.55 17.55
CA SER A 137 6.19 4.28 18.68
C SER A 137 5.45 3.57 19.83
N PRO A 138 5.98 2.46 20.38
CA PRO A 138 5.38 1.78 21.53
C PRO A 138 5.20 2.68 22.75
N THR A 139 6.16 3.58 23.02
CA THR A 139 6.09 4.53 24.15
C THR A 139 4.97 5.54 23.96
N ILE A 140 4.74 6.00 22.73
CA ILE A 140 3.64 6.92 22.42
C ILE A 140 2.30 6.19 22.57
N SER A 141 2.18 4.96 22.06
CA SER A 141 0.94 4.18 22.23
C SER A 141 0.64 3.92 23.71
N ALA A 142 1.63 3.54 24.51
CA ALA A 142 1.45 3.36 25.95
C ALA A 142 1.01 4.64 26.67
N ALA A 143 1.59 5.80 26.31
CA ALA A 143 1.16 7.09 26.83
C ALA A 143 -0.29 7.41 26.45
N CYS A 144 -0.66 7.21 25.18
CA CYS A 144 -2.03 7.42 24.71
C CYS A 144 -3.03 6.52 25.45
N ASP A 145 -2.72 5.24 25.62
CA ASP A 145 -3.57 4.28 26.32
C ASP A 145 -3.75 4.66 27.80
N ALA A 146 -2.67 5.06 28.49
CA ALA A 146 -2.71 5.46 29.88
C ALA A 146 -3.50 6.76 30.12
N LEU A 147 -3.44 7.69 29.16
CA LEU A 147 -4.10 9.00 29.25
C LEU A 147 -5.51 9.02 28.61
N GLY A 148 -5.94 7.91 28.02
CA GLY A 148 -7.23 7.82 27.33
C GLY A 148 -7.30 8.67 26.05
N ILE A 149 -6.16 8.91 25.39
CA ILE A 149 -6.09 9.66 24.13
C ILE A 149 -6.59 8.76 23.00
N SER A 150 -7.66 9.18 22.32
CA SER A 150 -8.21 8.42 21.18
C SER A 150 -7.27 8.44 19.96
N ALA A 151 -7.49 7.54 19.01
CA ALA A 151 -6.73 7.52 17.76
C ALA A 151 -6.85 8.85 16.99
N GLU A 152 -8.04 9.46 17.00
CA GLU A 152 -8.30 10.75 16.34
C GLU A 152 -7.57 11.89 17.04
N GLN A 153 -7.54 11.90 18.37
CA GLN A 153 -6.79 12.90 19.14
C GLN A 153 -5.28 12.75 18.90
N LYS A 154 -4.79 11.51 18.84
CA LYS A 154 -3.40 11.23 18.49
C LYS A 154 -3.06 11.72 17.08
N ASP A 155 -3.92 11.48 16.10
CA ASP A 155 -3.76 12.02 14.75
C ASP A 155 -3.68 13.55 14.77
N GLN A 156 -4.57 14.21 15.53
CA GLN A 156 -4.57 15.68 15.66
C GLN A 156 -3.28 16.21 16.29
N LEU A 157 -2.79 15.56 17.36
CA LEU A 157 -1.54 15.93 18.01
C LEU A 157 -0.35 15.84 17.06
N PHE A 158 -0.23 14.74 16.32
CA PHE A 158 0.87 14.54 15.38
C PHE A 158 0.79 15.50 14.18
N LYS A 159 -0.40 15.70 13.62
CA LYS A 159 -0.61 16.69 12.54
C LYS A 159 -0.25 18.09 12.99
N HIS A 160 -0.64 18.49 14.20
CA HIS A 160 -0.28 19.80 14.76
C HIS A 160 1.23 19.90 14.99
N ALA A 161 1.84 18.87 15.59
CA ALA A 161 3.27 18.82 15.84
C ALA A 161 4.12 18.97 14.57
N GLU A 162 3.70 18.39 13.44
CA GLU A 162 4.38 18.55 12.14
C GLU A 162 4.41 20.00 11.64
N THR A 163 3.48 20.86 12.10
CA THR A 163 3.42 22.29 11.71
C THR A 163 4.31 23.20 12.56
N ILE A 164 4.85 22.69 13.67
CA ILE A 164 5.66 23.48 14.59
C ILE A 164 7.09 23.58 14.04
N GLU A 165 7.52 24.80 13.76
CA GLU A 165 8.89 25.13 13.36
C GLU A 165 9.69 25.67 14.56
N ALA A 166 10.98 25.33 14.64
CA ALA A 166 11.89 25.72 15.71
C ALA A 166 12.96 26.70 15.20
#